data_AF-A0A357CX05-F1
#
_entry.id   AF-A0A357CX05-F1
#
_cell.length_a   1.000
_cell.length_b   1.000
_cell.length_c   1.000
_cell.angle_alpha   90.00
_cell.angle_beta   90.00
_cell.angle_gamma   90.00
#
_symmetry.space_group_name_H-M   'P 1'
#
loop_
_entity.id
_entity.type
_entity.pdbx_description
1 polymer ?
#
loop_
_entity_poly.entity_id
_entity_poly.type
_entity_poly.pdbx_seq_one_letter_code
_entity_poly.pdbx_strand_id
1 'polypeptide(L)'
;QRLEDFIKKRPTRCFGEVTPTYMPKTSFAEIEDCLPLFITESLRQGILDMENWMPGFAFPDAILTAAETRSSSPVRICRKDNLEAEGICGLYPCGEGAGYAGGIISAAVDGVKCAENILKKQS
;
A
#
# COMPACT_ATOMS: atom_id res chain seq x y z
N GLN A 1 9.07 14.69 -3.59
CA GLN A 1 8.64 16.11 -3.70
C GLN A 1 8.42 16.67 -2.31
N ARG A 2 8.77 17.93 -2.02
CA ARG A 2 8.33 18.58 -0.77
C ARG A 2 6.83 18.82 -0.80
N LEU A 3 6.20 18.75 0.37
CA LEU A 3 4.76 18.82 0.47
C LEU A 3 4.20 20.17 0.03
N GLU A 4 4.82 21.28 0.45
CA GLU A 4 4.41 22.61 0.00
C GLU A 4 4.44 22.72 -1.53
N ASP A 5 5.50 22.19 -2.14
CA ASP A 5 5.69 22.23 -3.60
C ASP A 5 4.63 21.37 -4.32
N PHE A 6 4.26 20.23 -3.75
CA PHE A 6 3.18 19.37 -4.26
C PHE A 6 1.80 20.05 -4.19
N ILE A 7 1.50 20.73 -3.08
CA ILE A 7 0.24 21.48 -2.90
C ILE A 7 0.20 22.67 -3.87
N LYS A 8 1.32 23.39 -4.03
CA LYS A 8 1.44 24.56 -4.92
C LYS A 8 1.69 24.20 -6.39
N LYS A 9 1.70 22.92 -6.75
CA LYS A 9 1.96 22.42 -8.12
C LYS A 9 3.23 23.03 -8.74
N ARG A 10 4.34 22.96 -8.00
CA ARG A 10 5.65 23.44 -8.46
C ARG A 10 6.75 22.40 -8.22
N PRO A 11 7.87 22.45 -8.97
CA PRO A 11 8.98 21.52 -8.76
C PRO A 11 9.76 21.85 -7.49
N THR A 12 10.15 20.81 -6.75
CA THR A 12 11.12 20.90 -5.65
C THR A 12 12.53 21.01 -6.20
N ARG A 13 13.32 21.97 -5.70
CA ARG A 13 14.71 22.20 -6.12
C ARG A 13 15.75 21.88 -5.03
N CYS A 14 15.33 21.85 -3.78
CA CYS A 14 16.17 21.51 -2.63
C CYS A 14 15.31 20.88 -1.53
N PHE A 15 15.94 20.14 -0.63
CA PHE A 15 15.32 19.74 0.62
C PHE A 15 15.33 20.90 1.62
N GLY A 16 14.40 20.88 2.57
CA GLY A 16 14.39 21.77 3.72
C GLY A 16 14.88 21.04 4.97
N GLU A 17 14.18 21.20 6.08
CA GLU A 17 14.56 20.56 7.36
C GLU A 17 14.47 19.03 7.32
N VAL A 18 13.49 18.49 6.59
CA VAL A 18 13.28 17.04 6.45
C VAL A 18 14.05 16.52 5.25
N THR A 19 14.85 15.47 5.49
CA THR A 19 15.59 14.76 4.45
C THR A 19 14.98 13.38 4.19
N PRO A 20 15.08 12.85 2.96
CA PRO A 20 14.53 11.54 2.62
C PRO A 20 15.30 10.43 3.33
N THR A 21 14.56 9.45 3.87
CA THR A 21 15.14 8.26 4.51
C THR A 21 15.27 7.08 3.55
N TYR A 22 14.68 7.16 2.36
CA TYR A 22 14.71 6.10 1.36
C TYR A 22 16.11 5.91 0.75
N MET A 23 16.54 4.66 0.67
CA MET A 23 17.86 4.23 0.19
C MET A 23 17.72 3.36 -1.07
N PRO A 24 18.71 3.28 -1.97
CA PRO A 24 20.06 3.85 -1.87
C PRO A 24 20.16 5.32 -2.30
N LYS A 25 19.20 5.84 -3.09
CA LYS A 25 19.21 7.22 -3.58
C LYS A 25 17.80 7.70 -3.83
N THR A 26 17.60 9.02 -3.73
CA THR A 26 16.41 9.72 -4.18
C THR A 26 16.78 10.81 -5.19
N SER A 27 15.80 11.21 -6.00
CA SER A 27 15.90 12.35 -6.91
C SER A 27 14.63 13.18 -6.81
N PHE A 28 14.74 14.49 -7.02
CA PHE A 28 13.57 15.34 -7.13
C PHE A 28 12.77 14.96 -8.38
N ALA A 29 11.47 14.82 -8.21
CA ALA A 29 10.48 14.54 -9.23
C ALA A 29 9.11 15.05 -8.75
N GLU A 30 8.18 15.24 -9.69
CA GLU A 30 6.81 15.61 -9.38
C GLU A 30 5.97 14.33 -9.18
N ILE A 31 5.15 14.30 -8.13
CA ILE A 31 4.31 13.12 -7.84
C ILE A 31 3.25 12.88 -8.94
N GLU A 32 2.86 13.93 -9.66
CA GLU A 32 1.96 13.83 -10.82
C GLU A 32 2.58 13.01 -11.97
N ASP A 33 3.91 12.90 -12.05
CA ASP A 33 4.57 12.08 -13.08
C ASP A 33 4.42 10.57 -12.80
N CYS A 34 4.19 10.20 -11.53
CA CYS A 34 4.11 8.79 -11.11
C CYS A 34 2.69 8.32 -10.74
N LEU A 35 1.73 9.23 -10.60
CA LEU A 35 0.36 8.91 -10.18
C LEU A 35 -0.67 9.60 -11.09
N PRO A 36 -1.78 8.92 -11.44
CA PRO A 36 -2.89 9.54 -12.13
C PRO A 36 -3.42 10.79 -11.42
N LEU A 37 -3.87 11.77 -12.21
CA LEU A 37 -4.34 13.07 -11.70
C LEU A 37 -5.38 12.94 -10.58
N PHE A 38 -6.36 12.04 -10.73
CA PHE A 38 -7.39 11.84 -9.72
C PHE A 38 -6.82 11.43 -8.36
N ILE A 39 -5.75 10.62 -8.33
CA ILE A 39 -5.08 10.23 -7.07
C ILE A 39 -4.38 11.44 -6.47
N THR A 40 -3.66 12.22 -7.28
CA THR A 40 -2.92 13.38 -6.77
C THR A 40 -3.85 14.47 -6.23
N GLU A 41 -5.00 14.71 -6.85
CA GLU A 41 -5.98 15.66 -6.31
C GLU A 41 -6.61 15.16 -5.02
N SER A 42 -6.98 13.87 -4.94
CA SER A 42 -7.45 13.27 -3.68
C SER A 42 -6.40 13.33 -2.58
N LEU A 43 -5.11 13.12 -2.90
CA LEU A 43 -4.01 13.24 -1.94
C LEU A 43 -3.87 14.68 -1.43
N ARG A 44 -3.94 15.69 -2.30
CA ARG A 44 -3.88 17.10 -1.86
C ARG A 44 -4.99 17.42 -0.87
N GLN A 45 -6.22 17.06 -1.21
CA GLN A 45 -7.37 17.31 -0.33
C GLN A 45 -7.21 16.55 0.99
N GLY A 46 -6.88 15.25 0.92
CA GLY A 46 -6.72 14.43 2.12
C GLY A 46 -5.64 14.93 3.06
N ILE A 47 -4.53 15.45 2.55
CA ILE A 47 -3.46 16.02 3.40
C ILE A 47 -3.94 17.31 4.10
N LEU A 48 -4.71 18.17 3.41
CA LEU A 48 -5.29 19.37 4.02
C LEU A 48 -6.35 19.01 5.07
N ASP A 49 -7.15 17.98 4.82
CA ASP A 49 -8.12 17.48 5.79
C ASP A 49 -7.41 16.93 7.04
N MET A 50 -6.29 16.22 6.85
CA MET A 50 -5.46 15.70 7.93
C MET A 50 -4.79 16.80 8.76
N GLU A 51 -4.42 17.94 8.18
CA GLU A 51 -3.93 19.11 8.94
C GLU A 51 -4.98 19.62 9.92
N ASN A 52 -6.25 19.66 9.51
CA ASN A 52 -7.34 20.10 10.39
C ASN A 52 -7.55 19.13 11.57
N TRP A 53 -7.31 17.84 11.35
CA TRP A 53 -7.44 16.81 12.38
C TRP A 53 -6.19 16.71 13.28
N MET A 54 -5.01 16.86 12.69
CA MET A 54 -3.71 16.76 13.33
C MET A 54 -2.81 17.91 12.87
N PRO A 55 -2.82 19.04 13.58
CA PRO A 55 -2.01 20.21 13.24
C PRO A 55 -0.53 19.86 13.09
N GLY A 56 0.09 20.34 12.00
CA GLY A 56 1.46 20.02 11.63
C GLY A 56 1.60 18.81 10.69
N PHE A 57 0.51 18.10 10.35
CA PHE A 57 0.56 17.04 9.33
C PHE A 57 0.97 17.58 7.96
N ALA A 58 0.52 18.79 7.61
CA ALA A 58 0.86 19.46 6.35
C ALA A 58 2.12 20.33 6.46
N PHE A 59 3.14 19.88 7.22
CA PHE A 59 4.40 20.61 7.38
C PHE A 59 5.06 20.90 6.01
N PRO A 60 5.42 22.16 5.69
CA PRO A 60 5.85 22.55 4.33
C PRO A 60 7.02 21.73 3.76
N ASP A 61 8.00 21.41 4.62
CA ASP A 61 9.19 20.66 4.23
C ASP A 61 9.03 19.14 4.33
N ALA A 62 7.85 18.63 4.72
CA ALA A 62 7.59 17.19 4.68
C ALA A 62 7.81 16.62 3.27
N ILE A 63 8.22 15.36 3.19
CA ILE A 63 8.64 14.73 1.94
C ILE A 63 7.64 13.67 1.50
N LEU A 64 7.08 13.84 0.30
CA LEU A 64 6.36 12.79 -0.42
C LEU A 64 7.37 11.97 -1.24
N THR A 65 7.43 10.66 -0.97
CA THR A 65 8.38 9.73 -1.57
C THR A 65 7.67 8.73 -2.48
N ALA A 66 7.66 8.99 -3.78
CA ALA A 66 7.16 8.10 -4.85
C ALA A 66 5.76 7.49 -4.58
N ALA A 67 5.37 6.51 -5.40
CA ALA A 67 4.13 5.76 -5.24
C ALA A 67 4.37 4.44 -4.47
N GLU A 68 3.57 4.20 -3.44
CA GLU A 68 3.47 2.88 -2.80
C GLU A 68 2.46 2.02 -3.58
N THR A 69 2.96 1.00 -4.29
CA THR A 69 2.16 0.26 -5.30
C THR A 69 1.76 -1.15 -4.86
N ARG A 70 2.22 -1.62 -3.72
CA ARG A 70 2.04 -3.01 -3.24
C ARG A 70 1.35 -3.06 -1.88
N SER A 71 0.24 -2.35 -1.74
CA SER A 71 -0.54 -2.32 -0.50
C SER A 71 -1.39 -3.58 -0.29
N SER A 72 -1.69 -4.32 -1.37
CA SER A 72 -2.39 -5.60 -1.35
C SER A 72 -2.15 -6.36 -2.66
N SER A 73 -2.52 -7.65 -2.69
CA SER A 73 -2.40 -8.42 -3.94
C SER A 73 -3.33 -7.85 -5.03
N PRO A 74 -2.81 -7.64 -6.25
CA PRO A 74 -3.61 -7.19 -7.38
C PRO A 74 -4.49 -8.30 -7.96
N VAL A 75 -4.37 -9.53 -7.45
CA VAL A 75 -5.10 -10.70 -7.91
C VAL A 75 -5.73 -11.44 -6.75
N ARG A 76 -6.81 -12.17 -7.05
CA ARG A 76 -7.44 -13.09 -6.12
C ARG A 76 -7.54 -14.46 -6.76
N ILE A 77 -6.95 -15.48 -6.12
CA ILE A 77 -7.02 -16.86 -6.60
C ILE A 77 -8.27 -17.49 -5.98
N CYS A 78 -9.35 -17.59 -6.73
CA CYS A 78 -10.62 -18.08 -6.21
C CYS A 78 -10.49 -19.47 -5.55
N ARG A 79 -11.06 -19.58 -4.35
CA ARG A 79 -11.10 -20.80 -3.56
C ARG A 79 -12.52 -21.01 -3.02
N LYS A 80 -12.92 -22.27 -2.89
CA LYS A 80 -14.22 -22.72 -2.38
C LYS A 80 -14.30 -22.55 -0.86
N ASP A 81 -15.46 -22.88 -0.27
CA ASP A 81 -15.67 -22.85 1.18
C ASP A 81 -14.74 -23.80 1.96
N ASN A 82 -14.30 -24.90 1.32
CA ASN A 82 -13.30 -25.79 1.87
C ASN A 82 -11.85 -25.30 1.66
N LEU A 83 -11.67 -24.05 1.24
CA LEU A 83 -10.38 -23.37 1.04
C LEU A 83 -9.53 -23.93 -0.11
N GLU A 84 -10.00 -24.93 -0.85
CA GLU A 84 -9.32 -25.40 -2.06
C GLU A 84 -9.59 -24.47 -3.24
N ALA A 85 -8.59 -24.32 -4.11
CA ALA A 85 -8.70 -23.58 -5.36
C ALA A 85 -9.88 -24.10 -6.20
N GLU A 86 -10.58 -23.17 -6.84
CA GLU A 86 -11.57 -23.54 -7.85
C GLU A 86 -10.88 -24.21 -9.04
N GLY A 87 -11.37 -25.38 -9.45
CA GLY A 87 -10.83 -26.15 -10.58
C GLY A 87 -9.56 -26.96 -10.30
N ILE A 88 -8.91 -26.83 -9.14
CA ILE A 88 -7.68 -27.59 -8.82
C ILE A 88 -7.78 -28.21 -7.43
N CYS A 89 -7.95 -29.53 -7.38
CA CYS A 89 -7.99 -30.27 -6.12
C CYS A 89 -6.61 -30.31 -5.44
N GLY A 90 -6.59 -30.12 -4.13
CA GLY A 90 -5.37 -30.19 -3.30
C GLY A 90 -4.51 -28.91 -3.31
N LEU A 91 -4.91 -27.88 -4.05
CA LEU A 91 -4.26 -26.56 -4.00
C LEU A 91 -5.03 -25.64 -3.05
N TYR A 92 -4.34 -24.99 -2.11
CA TYR A 92 -4.95 -24.11 -1.10
C TYR A 92 -4.35 -22.70 -1.18
N PRO A 93 -4.96 -21.78 -1.95
CA PRO A 93 -4.52 -20.40 -2.00
C PRO A 93 -4.73 -19.73 -0.65
N CYS A 94 -3.67 -19.18 -0.06
CA CYS A 94 -3.72 -18.57 1.26
C CYS A 94 -2.85 -17.30 1.37
N GLY A 95 -3.16 -16.48 2.37
CA GLY A 95 -2.43 -15.27 2.70
C GLY A 95 -2.63 -14.13 1.70
N GLU A 96 -1.73 -13.15 1.77
CA GLU A 96 -1.86 -11.89 1.02
C GLU A 96 -1.68 -12.13 -0.48
N GLY A 97 -0.69 -12.92 -0.89
CA GLY A 97 -0.44 -13.20 -2.32
C GLY A 97 -1.65 -13.82 -3.03
N ALA A 98 -2.44 -14.63 -2.34
CA ALA A 98 -3.67 -15.22 -2.87
C ALA A 98 -4.89 -14.27 -2.83
N GLY A 99 -4.78 -13.12 -2.16
CA GLY A 99 -5.84 -12.13 -2.02
C GLY A 99 -6.80 -12.40 -0.84
N TYR A 100 -6.37 -13.13 0.19
CA TYR A 100 -7.21 -13.48 1.36
C TYR A 100 -6.74 -12.86 2.69
N ALA A 101 -5.67 -12.07 2.66
CA ALA A 101 -5.15 -11.34 3.81
C ALA A 101 -4.53 -10.01 3.37
N GLY A 102 -4.24 -9.12 4.34
CA GLY A 102 -3.65 -7.81 4.10
C GLY A 102 -2.67 -7.38 5.18
N GLY A 103 -2.08 -8.34 5.88
CA GLY A 103 -1.09 -8.09 6.93
C GLY A 103 -0.66 -9.36 7.64
N ILE A 104 0.40 -9.27 8.43
CA ILE A 104 1.10 -10.42 9.04
C ILE A 104 0.13 -11.35 9.79
N ILE A 105 -0.67 -10.80 10.69
CA ILE A 105 -1.59 -11.59 11.53
C ILE A 105 -2.70 -12.23 10.68
N SER A 106 -3.30 -11.48 9.76
CA SER A 106 -4.38 -12.02 8.92
C SER A 106 -3.88 -13.11 7.98
N ALA A 107 -2.67 -12.97 7.43
CA ALA A 107 -2.04 -13.98 6.60
C ALA A 107 -1.70 -15.25 7.38
N ALA A 108 -1.19 -15.12 8.61
CA ALA A 108 -0.93 -16.24 9.49
C ALA A 108 -2.22 -17.01 9.85
N VAL A 109 -3.28 -16.29 10.23
CA VAL A 109 -4.58 -16.89 10.54
C VAL A 109 -5.17 -17.62 9.32
N ASP A 110 -5.07 -17.04 8.14
CA ASP A 110 -5.54 -17.68 6.90
C ASP A 110 -4.74 -18.96 6.59
N GLY A 111 -3.43 -18.92 6.80
CA GLY A 111 -2.56 -20.10 6.67
C GLY A 111 -2.93 -21.23 7.63
N VAL A 112 -3.19 -20.91 8.91
CA VAL A 112 -3.64 -21.90 9.91
C VAL A 112 -4.96 -22.54 9.48
N LYS A 113 -5.94 -21.75 9.03
CA LYS A 113 -7.23 -22.29 8.54
C LYS A 113 -7.06 -23.24 7.35
N CYS A 114 -6.16 -22.92 6.41
CA CYS A 114 -5.86 -23.80 5.29
C CYS A 114 -5.20 -25.10 5.77
N ALA A 115 -4.25 -25.03 6.70
CA ALA A 115 -3.61 -26.20 7.30
C ALA A 115 -4.62 -27.11 8.03
N GLU A 116 -5.52 -26.54 8.84
CA GLU A 116 -6.58 -27.28 9.50
C GLU A 116 -7.52 -27.99 8.52
N ASN A 117 -7.85 -27.35 7.39
CA ASN A 117 -8.69 -27.95 6.36
C ASN A 117 -8.00 -29.13 5.66
N ILE A 118 -6.71 -28.97 5.35
CA ILE A 118 -5.88 -30.06 4.79
C ILE A 118 -5.88 -31.26 5.73
N LEU A 119 -5.67 -31.05 7.04
CA LEU A 119 -5.65 -32.13 8.03
C LEU A 119 -7.00 -32.84 8.15
N LYS A 120 -8.11 -32.10 8.15
CA LYS A 120 -9.47 -32.66 8.19
C LYS A 120 -9.78 -33.55 6.99
N LYS A 121 -9.22 -33.26 5.82
CA LYS A 121 -9.43 -34.05 4.60
C LYS A 121 -8.62 -35.36 4.58
N GLN A 122 -7.52 -35.42 5.32
CA GLN A 122 -6.64 -36.60 5.40
C GLN A 122 -7.05 -37.61 6.48
N SER A 123 -8.01 -37.25 7.35
CA SER A 123 -8.58 -38.11 8.40
C SER A 123 -9.83 -38.82 7.89
#